data_AF-G9ZXH7-F1
#
_entry.id   AF-G9ZXH7-F1
#
_cell.length_a   1.000
_cell.length_b   1.000
_cell.length_c   1.000
_cell.angle_alpha   90.00
_cell.angle_beta   90.00
_cell.angle_gamma   90.00
#
_symmetry.space_group_name_H-M   'P 1'
#
loop_
_entity.id
_entity.type
_entity.pdbx_description
1 polymer ?
#
loop_
_entity_poly.entity_id
_entity_poly.type
_entity_poly.pdbx_seq_one_letter_code
_entity_poly.pdbx_strand_id
1 'polypeptide(L)' 'MIGDHVWIGDDALVLKGVTIGQASIIGARSVVTKDVPPNSVAVGTPARIIRRNVTWEHNIGTVTEEFYLPLEVVE' A
#
# COMPACT_ATOMS: atom_id res chain seq x y z
N MET A 1 1.24 1.20 -13.52
CA MET A 1 -0.09 0.60 -13.26
C MET A 1 -0.38 0.72 -11.78
N ILE A 2 -1.61 1.06 -11.39
CA ILE A 2 -2.03 1.09 -9.99
C ILE A 2 -3.02 -0.07 -9.84
N GLY A 3 -2.72 -1.01 -8.95
CA GLY A 3 -3.58 -2.15 -8.67
C GLY A 3 -4.83 -1.76 -7.89
N ASP A 4 -5.69 -2.73 -7.65
CA ASP A 4 -6.92 -2.54 -6.89
C ASP A 4 -6.64 -2.23 -5.42
N HIS A 5 -7.51 -1.44 -4.79
CA HIS A 5 -7.42 -1.10 -3.36
C HIS A 5 -6.06 -0.51 -2.96
N VAL A 6 -5.53 0.44 -3.72
CA VAL A 6 -4.29 1.15 -3.35
C VAL A 6 -4.62 2.47 -2.67
N TRP A 7 -4.02 2.72 -1.51
CA TRP A 7 -4.08 4.04 -0.86
C TRP A 7 -2.88 4.87 -1.31
N ILE A 8 -3.16 5.94 -2.04
CA ILE A 8 -2.16 6.96 -2.37
C ILE A 8 -2.35 8.14 -1.42
N GLY A 9 -1.37 8.34 -0.54
CA GLY A 9 -1.32 9.49 0.36
C GLY A 9 -1.18 10.80 -0.39
N ASP A 10 -1.63 11.87 0.26
CA ASP A 10 -1.64 13.22 -0.32
C ASP A 10 -0.28 13.63 -0.89
N ASP A 11 -0.30 14.29 -2.05
CA ASP A 11 0.89 14.83 -2.74
C ASP A 11 1.99 13.78 -3.04
N ALA A 12 1.65 12.48 -3.11
CA ALA A 12 2.60 11.45 -3.53
C ALA A 12 2.81 11.47 -5.07
N LEU A 13 4.07 11.31 -5.49
CA LEU A 13 4.47 11.27 -6.88
C LEU A 13 4.88 9.84 -7.29
N VAL A 14 4.23 9.29 -8.31
CA VAL A 14 4.56 7.98 -8.88
C VAL A 14 5.24 8.18 -10.24
N LEU A 15 6.49 7.74 -10.37
CA LEU A 15 7.25 7.93 -11.61
C LEU A 15 6.82 6.95 -12.72
N LYS A 16 7.13 7.31 -13.97
CA LYS A 16 6.78 6.50 -15.16
C LYS A 16 7.31 5.07 -15.04
N GLY A 17 6.50 4.10 -15.48
CA GLY A 17 6.87 2.69 -15.51
C GLY A 17 6.71 1.94 -14.18
N VAL A 18 6.40 2.64 -13.08
CA VAL A 18 6.17 1.99 -11.78
C VAL A 18 4.83 1.25 -11.76
N THR A 19 4.86 0.06 -11.17
CA THR A 19 3.68 -0.71 -10.77
C THR A 19 3.51 -0.68 -9.25
N ILE A 20 2.32 -0.31 -8.79
CA ILE A 20 1.93 -0.41 -7.38
C ILE A 20 0.96 -1.58 -7.26
N GLY A 21 1.37 -2.62 -6.54
CA GLY A 21 0.56 -3.80 -6.31
C GLY A 21 -0.67 -3.51 -5.45
N GLN A 22 -1.67 -4.37 -5.56
CA GLN A 22 -2.95 -4.26 -4.83
C GLN A 22 -2.78 -4.13 -3.31
N ALA A 23 -3.75 -3.50 -2.64
CA ALA A 23 -3.79 -3.33 -1.17
C ALA A 23 -2.58 -2.58 -0.56
N SER A 24 -1.74 -1.96 -1.38
CA SER A 24 -0.57 -1.22 -0.92
C SER A 24 -0.88 0.22 -0.55
N ILE A 25 -0.04 0.78 0.30
CA ILE A 25 -0.16 2.12 0.85
C ILE A 25 1.09 2.91 0.47
N ILE A 26 0.89 4.04 -0.22
CA ILE A 26 1.94 5.02 -0.50
C ILE A 26 1.76 6.17 0.49
N GLY A 27 2.77 6.45 1.30
CA GLY A 27 2.71 7.55 2.26
C GLY A 27 2.63 8.92 1.58
N ALA A 28 2.03 9.89 2.27
CA ALA A 28 1.95 11.26 1.78
C ALA A 28 3.34 11.82 1.41
N ARG A 29 3.39 12.64 0.35
CA ARG A 29 4.60 13.32 -0.16
C ARG A 29 5.74 12.37 -0.56
N SER A 30 5.45 11.09 -0.81
CA SER A 30 6.46 10.11 -1.24
C SER A 30 6.77 10.21 -2.73
N VAL A 31 8.01 9.95 -3.13
CA VAL A 31 8.39 9.82 -4.55
C VAL A 31 8.71 8.37 -4.86
N VAL A 32 7.79 7.69 -5.53
CA VAL A 32 7.87 6.27 -5.88
C VAL A 32 8.67 6.10 -7.17
N THR A 33 9.89 5.57 -7.03
CA THR A 33 10.84 5.40 -8.14
C THR A 33 11.01 3.96 -8.61
N LYS A 34 10.40 3.00 -7.91
CA LYS A 34 10.49 1.55 -8.17
C LYS A 34 9.15 0.90 -7.85
N ASP A 35 8.91 -0.27 -8.42
CA ASP A 35 7.71 -1.06 -8.16
C ASP A 35 7.51 -1.32 -6.66
N VAL A 36 6.25 -1.26 -6.25
CA VAL A 36 5.80 -1.57 -4.88
C VAL A 36 5.03 -2.88 -4.95
N PRO A 37 5.49 -3.95 -4.29
CA PRO A 37 4.75 -5.22 -4.23
C PRO A 37 3.36 -5.03 -3.62
N PRO A 38 2.42 -5.97 -3.84
CA PRO A 38 1.15 -5.99 -3.10
C PRO A 38 1.33 -5.94 -1.59
N ASN A 39 0.28 -5.50 -0.87
CA ASN A 39 0.19 -5.55 0.59
C ASN A 39 1.38 -4.90 1.31
N SER A 40 1.89 -3.79 0.77
CA SER A 40 3.12 -3.12 1.24
C SER A 40 2.87 -1.65 1.59
N VAL A 41 3.59 -1.14 2.59
CA VAL A 41 3.66 0.30 2.88
C VAL A 41 4.98 0.84 2.36
N ALA A 42 4.93 1.82 1.46
CA ALA A 42 6.08 2.51 0.92
C ALA A 42 6.03 4.01 1.22
N VAL A 43 7.12 4.57 1.78
CA VAL A 43 7.18 6.00 2.17
C VAL A 43 8.52 6.64 1.82
N GLY A 44 8.52 7.98 1.68
CA GLY A 44 9.71 8.82 1.58
C GLY A 44 10.14 9.16 0.15
N THR A 45 11.28 9.84 0.04
CA THR A 45 11.84 10.34 -1.24
C THR A 45 13.33 10.04 -1.31
N PRO A 46 13.77 9.00 -2.05
CA PRO A 46 12.93 8.03 -2.78
C PRO A 46 12.18 7.06 -1.85
N ALA A 47 11.00 6.60 -2.27
CA ALA A 47 10.16 5.72 -1.48
C ALA A 47 10.86 4.39 -1.15
N ARG A 48 10.65 3.90 0.07
CA ARG A 48 11.16 2.61 0.58
C ARG A 48 10.03 1.83 1.23
N ILE A 49 10.02 0.52 1.05
CA ILE A 49 9.08 -0.38 1.72
C ILE A 49 9.48 -0.47 3.19
N ILE A 50 8.59 -0.01 4.08
CA ILE A 50 8.82 -0.03 5.55
C ILE A 50 8.00 -1.13 6.24
N ARG A 51 6.98 -1.67 5.58
CA ARG A 51 6.11 -2.73 6.11
C ARG A 51 5.57 -3.58 4.96
N ARG A 52 5.41 -4.88 5.21
CA ARG A 52 4.73 -5.86 4.35
C ARG A 52 3.59 -6.55 5.11
N ASN A 53 2.75 -7.27 4.38
CA ASN A 53 1.59 -8.00 4.90
C ASN A 53 0.60 -7.06 5.58
N VAL A 54 0.24 -5.99 4.88
CA VAL A 54 -0.75 -5.01 5.31
C VAL A 54 -1.89 -4.89 4.32
N THR A 55 -2.96 -4.25 4.76
CA THR A 55 -3.99 -3.66 3.93
C THR A 55 -4.48 -2.37 4.62
N TRP A 56 -5.42 -1.65 4.04
CA TRP A 56 -6.00 -0.43 4.61
C TRP A 56 -7.52 -0.41 4.47
N GLU A 57 -8.16 0.44 5.27
CA GLU A 57 -9.61 0.65 5.26
C GLU A 57 -9.92 2.13 5.37
N HIS A 58 -11.02 2.56 4.75
CA HIS A 58 -11.47 3.95 4.81
C HIS A 58 -12.13 4.27 6.16
N ASN A 59 -12.80 3.28 6.77
CA ASN A 59 -13.48 3.40 8.05
C ASN A 59 -12.67 2.70 9.15
N ILE A 60 -12.34 3.42 10.21
CA ILE A 60 -11.53 2.92 11.35
C ILE A 60 -12.23 1.77 12.12
N GLY A 61 -13.52 1.53 11.88
CA GLY A 61 -14.32 0.49 12.56
C GLY A 61 -14.88 -0.61 11.65
N THR A 62 -14.52 -0.65 10.37
CA THR A 62 -14.99 -1.67 9.43
C THR A 62 -13.80 -2.49 8.94
N VAL A 63 -13.95 -3.81 8.92
CA VAL A 63 -13.03 -4.72 8.25
C VAL A 63 -13.78 -5.25 7.03
N THR A 64 -13.39 -4.86 5.82
CA THR A 64 -13.94 -5.50 4.61
C THR A 64 -13.21 -6.81 4.40
N GLU A 65 -13.94 -7.92 4.53
CA GLU A 65 -13.33 -9.26 4.53
C GLU A 65 -12.60 -9.60 3.22
N GLU A 66 -12.95 -8.94 2.10
CA GLU A 66 -12.41 -9.25 0.77
C GLU A 66 -10.90 -8.95 0.60
N PHE A 67 -10.34 -8.03 1.39
CA PHE A 67 -8.91 -7.66 1.32
C PHE A 67 -8.07 -8.15 2.50
N TYR A 68 -8.70 -8.73 3.53
CA TYR A 68 -8.00 -9.28 4.69
C TYR A 68 -7.80 -10.78 4.49
N LEU A 69 -6.53 -11.20 4.43
CA LEU A 69 -6.20 -12.60 4.65
C LEU A 69 -6.73 -13.00 6.04
N PRO A 70 -7.29 -14.21 6.20
CA PRO A 70 -7.69 -14.67 7.53
C PRO A 70 -6.50 -14.50 8.46
N LEU A 71 -6.74 -13.86 9.61
CA LEU A 71 -5.75 -13.83 10.67
C LEU A 71 -5.50 -15.29 11.05
N GLU A 72 -4.40 -15.88 10.58
CA GLU A 72 -3.92 -17.12 11.17
C GLU A 72 -3.68 -16.79 12.65
N VAL A 73 -4.53 -17.34 13.50
CA VAL A 73 -4.35 -17.31 14.94
C VAL A 73 -3.04 -18.04 15.18
N VAL A 74 -2.00 -17.29 15.51
CA VAL A 74 -0.77 -17.86 16.03
C VAL A 74 -1.14 -18.44 17.39
N GLU A 75 -1.24 -19.77 17.49
CA GLU A 75 -1.36 -20.49 18.77
C GLU A 75 -0.17 -20.19 19.69
#